data_AF-A0A9P7BFY3-F1
#
_entry.id   AF-A0A9P7BFY3-F1
#
_cell.length_a   1.000
_cell.length_b   1.000
_cell.length_c   1.000
_cell.angle_alpha   90.00
_cell.angle_beta   90.00
_cell.angle_gamma   90.00
#
_symmetry.space_group_name_H-M   'P 1'
#
loop_
_entity.id
_entity.type
_entity.pdbx_description
1 polymer ?
#
loop_
_entity_poly.entity_id
_entity_poly.type
_entity_poly.pdbx_seq_one_letter_code
_entity_poly.pdbx_strand_id
1 'polypeptide(L)'
;MHVRLKGIGAVPQISPSVVDFPRESPFAVIPQHLRQKLKLNNNQQLWCYVGNAFTPLMDDSLDTIVGLTSINTSSDDTLIVTYSLVEAFG
;
A
#
# COMPACT_ATOMS: atom_id res chain seq x y z
N MET A 1 1.30 -10.89 -7.06
CA MET A 1 1.53 -9.57 -7.68
C MET A 1 2.64 -8.88 -6.93
N HIS A 2 3.44 -8.08 -7.63
CA HIS A 2 4.49 -7.28 -7.01
C HIS A 2 3.86 -5.99 -6.48
N VAL A 3 4.08 -5.68 -5.20
CA VAL A 3 3.62 -4.42 -4.60
C VAL A 3 4.82 -3.62 -4.16
N ARG A 4 4.99 -2.43 -4.74
CA ARG A 4 6.02 -1.47 -4.35
C ARG A 4 5.47 -0.54 -3.28
N LEU A 5 6.07 -0.61 -2.11
CA LEU A 5 5.74 0.14 -0.91
C LEU A 5 6.67 1.34 -0.79
N LYS A 6 6.11 2.55 -0.83
CA LYS A 6 6.89 3.80 -0.77
C LYS A 6 6.37 4.72 0.34
N GLY A 7 7.22 5.01 1.32
CA GLY A 7 6.88 5.97 2.36
C GLY A 7 6.85 7.41 1.83
N ILE A 8 5.92 8.23 2.31
CA ILE A 8 5.81 9.66 2.01
C ILE A 8 5.94 10.46 3.32
N GLY A 9 6.64 11.59 3.24
CA GLY A 9 6.89 12.46 4.39
C GLY A 9 7.91 11.87 5.36
N ALA A 10 7.70 12.08 6.66
CA ALA A 10 8.63 11.69 7.71
C ALA A 10 8.51 10.22 8.17
N VAL A 11 7.89 9.34 7.36
CA VAL A 11 7.77 7.91 7.69
C VAL A 11 9.02 7.13 7.24
N PRO A 12 9.50 6.15 8.02
CA PRO A 12 10.61 5.29 7.60
C PRO A 12 10.28 4.50 6.33
N GLN A 13 11.29 4.36 5.46
CA GLN A 13 11.22 3.45 4.31
C GLN A 13 11.43 2.01 4.80
N ILE A 14 10.66 1.06 4.25
CA ILE A 14 10.85 -0.35 4.56
C ILE A 14 11.83 -1.01 3.58
N SER A 15 12.47 -2.10 4.02
CA SER A 15 13.31 -2.95 3.16
C SER A 15 12.94 -4.43 3.37
N PRO A 16 12.73 -5.21 2.28
CA PRO A 16 12.63 -4.75 0.89
C PRO A 16 11.39 -3.86 0.66
N SER A 17 11.49 -2.94 -0.30
CA SER A 17 10.38 -2.03 -0.67
C SER A 17 9.45 -2.64 -1.73
N VAL A 18 9.79 -3.78 -2.30
CA VAL A 18 8.92 -4.57 -3.19
C VAL A 18 8.63 -5.89 -2.50
N VAL A 19 7.34 -6.22 -2.38
CA VAL A 19 6.85 -7.40 -1.66
C VAL A 19 5.76 -8.06 -2.48
N ASP A 20 5.75 -9.40 -2.48
CA ASP A 20 4.75 -10.18 -3.19
C ASP A 20 3.53 -10.48 -2.35
N PHE A 21 2.36 -10.29 -2.95
CA PHE A 21 1.07 -10.65 -2.36
C PHE A 21 0.22 -11.46 -3.35
N PRO A 22 -0.58 -12.44 -2.87
CA PRO A 22 -1.59 -13.09 -3.71
C PRO A 22 -2.59 -12.07 -4.25
N ARG A 23 -3.08 -12.23 -5.49
CA ARG A 23 -3.94 -11.22 -6.14
C ARG A 23 -5.32 -11.11 -5.49
N GLU A 24 -5.77 -12.22 -4.95
CA GLU A 24 -7.08 -12.41 -4.32
C GLU A 24 -7.08 -11.96 -2.86
N SER A 25 -5.91 -11.58 -2.32
CA SER A 25 -5.82 -11.07 -0.95
C SER A 25 -6.57 -9.75 -0.80
N PRO A 26 -7.19 -9.50 0.37
CA PRO A 26 -7.80 -8.21 0.65
C PRO A 26 -6.71 -7.15 0.85
N PHE A 27 -7.01 -5.88 0.55
CA PHE A 27 -6.07 -4.78 0.71
C PHE A 27 -5.48 -4.69 2.11
N ALA A 28 -6.24 -5.07 3.14
CA ALA A 28 -5.85 -5.07 4.55
C ALA A 28 -4.50 -5.78 4.85
N VAL A 29 -4.07 -6.74 4.02
CA VAL A 29 -2.76 -7.41 4.20
C VAL A 29 -1.58 -6.45 4.06
N ILE A 30 -1.73 -5.38 3.27
CA ILE A 30 -0.69 -4.37 3.03
C ILE A 30 -0.46 -3.48 4.26
N PRO A 31 -1.47 -2.77 4.82
CA PRO A 31 -1.28 -1.99 6.03
C PRO A 31 -0.90 -2.87 7.23
N GLN A 32 -1.36 -4.13 7.30
CA GLN A 32 -0.91 -5.07 8.32
C GLN A 32 0.59 -5.36 8.19
N HIS A 33 1.08 -5.65 6.98
CA HIS A 33 2.50 -5.86 6.70
C HIS A 33 3.33 -4.62 7.07
N LEU A 34 2.89 -3.44 6.64
CA LEU A 34 3.55 -2.17 6.94
C LEU A 34 3.62 -1.90 8.44
N ARG A 35 2.53 -2.10 9.18
CA ARG A 35 2.50 -1.95 10.65
C ARG A 35 3.54 -2.85 11.33
N GLN A 36 3.66 -4.10 10.91
CA GLN A 36 4.65 -5.03 11.45
C GLN A 36 6.09 -4.58 11.14
N LYS A 37 6.36 -4.17 9.89
CA LYS A 37 7.70 -3.73 9.46
C LYS A 37 8.14 -2.43 10.14
N LEU A 38 7.21 -1.49 10.31
CA LEU A 38 7.44 -0.19 10.94
C LEU A 38 7.34 -0.25 12.47
N LYS A 39 6.99 -1.42 13.04
CA LYS A 39 6.77 -1.62 14.49
C LYS A 39 5.76 -0.65 15.07
N LEU A 40 4.68 -0.39 14.32
CA LEU A 40 3.64 0.55 14.74
C LEU A 40 2.73 -0.05 15.80
N ASN A 41 2.38 0.78 16.77
CA ASN A 41 1.45 0.47 17.84
C ASN A 41 0.00 0.51 17.30
N ASN A 42 -0.95 -0.12 18.00
CA ASN A 42 -2.37 -0.06 17.63
C ASN A 42 -2.92 1.38 17.60
N ASN A 43 -2.35 2.28 18.40
CA ASN A 43 -2.79 3.68 18.52
C ASN A 43 -2.20 4.60 17.43
N GLN A 44 -1.26 4.13 16.62
CA GLN A 44 -0.69 4.92 15.55
C GLN A 44 -1.53 4.79 14.28
N GLN A 45 -1.80 5.91 13.63
CA GLN A 45 -2.45 5.94 12.33
C GLN A 45 -1.44 5.61 11.23
N LEU A 46 -1.92 4.90 10.21
CA LEU A 46 -1.16 4.59 9.00
C LEU A 46 -2.12 4.77 7.83
N TRP A 47 -1.80 5.73 6.97
CA TRP A 47 -2.52 6.02 5.74
C TRP A 47 -1.85 5.29 4.60
N CYS A 48 -2.64 4.62 3.75
CA CYS A 48 -2.15 3.89 2.59
C CYS A 48 -2.93 4.33 1.35
N TYR A 49 -2.21 4.78 0.34
CA TYR A 49 -2.79 5.32 -0.88
C TYR A 49 -2.34 4.52 -2.09
N VAL A 50 -3.24 4.36 -3.04
CA VAL A 50 -2.94 3.75 -4.34
C VAL A 50 -2.92 4.86 -5.39
N GLY A 51 -1.90 4.83 -6.26
CA GLY A 51 -1.74 5.82 -7.32
C GLY A 51 -1.53 7.26 -6.83
N ASN A 52 -1.16 7.45 -5.55
CA ASN A 52 -1.11 8.77 -4.88
C ASN A 52 -2.44 9.54 -4.95
N ALA A 53 -3.57 8.84 -5.04
CA ALA A 53 -4.87 9.45 -5.28
C ALA A 53 -5.91 9.09 -4.22
N PHE A 54 -6.07 7.81 -3.88
CA PHE A 54 -7.16 7.37 -3.00
C PHE A 54 -6.73 6.23 -2.07
N THR A 55 -7.52 6.00 -1.02
CA THR A 55 -7.38 4.88 -0.08
C THR A 55 -8.40 3.80 -0.43
N PRO A 56 -7.98 2.57 -0.82
CA PRO A 56 -8.91 1.47 -1.08
C PRO A 56 -9.67 1.02 0.17
N LEU A 57 -10.78 0.31 -0.01
CA LEU A 57 -11.44 -0.36 1.10
C LEU A 57 -10.59 -1.55 1.56
N MET A 58 -10.60 -1.82 2.87
CA MET A 58 -9.79 -2.89 3.45
C MET A 58 -10.13 -4.28 2.90
N ASP A 59 -11.38 -4.47 2.50
CA ASP A 59 -11.92 -5.73 1.97
C ASP A 59 -11.80 -5.84 0.44
N ASP A 60 -11.40 -4.77 -0.26
CA ASP A 60 -11.20 -4.82 -1.70
C ASP A 60 -10.05 -5.78 -2.03
N SER A 61 -10.28 -6.68 -2.99
CA SER A 61 -9.21 -7.55 -3.47
C SER A 61 -8.15 -6.72 -4.20
N LEU A 62 -6.88 -7.13 -4.08
CA LEU A 62 -5.80 -6.44 -4.80
C LEU A 62 -6.01 -6.48 -6.31
N ASP A 63 -6.62 -7.54 -6.85
CA ASP A 63 -6.97 -7.65 -8.27
C ASP A 63 -8.00 -6.58 -8.69
N THR A 64 -9.06 -6.38 -7.89
CA THR A 64 -10.04 -5.30 -8.11
C THR A 64 -9.36 -3.94 -8.11
N ILE A 65 -8.48 -3.68 -7.13
CA ILE A 65 -7.76 -2.40 -7.01
C ILE A 65 -6.88 -2.15 -8.23
N VAL A 66 -6.13 -3.16 -8.68
CA VAL A 66 -5.34 -3.06 -9.91
C VAL A 66 -6.24 -2.72 -11.10
N GLY A 67 -7.38 -3.40 -11.24
CA GLY A 67 -8.36 -3.13 -12.31
C GLY A 67 -8.91 -1.70 -12.28
N LEU A 68 -9.18 -1.15 -11.10
CA LEU A 68 -9.67 0.23 -10.93
C LEU A 68 -8.60 1.28 -11.26
N THR A 69 -7.33 0.94 -11.04
CA THR A 69 -6.26 1.92 -11.18
C THR A 69 -5.82 2.15 -12.61
N SER A 70 -5.92 1.15 -13.51
CA SER A 70 -5.60 1.13 -14.96
C SER A 70 -4.38 1.93 -15.49
N ILE A 71 -3.62 2.61 -14.62
CA ILE A 71 -2.62 3.64 -14.87
C ILE A 71 -1.63 3.63 -13.69
N ASN A 72 -0.83 2.57 -13.57
CA ASN A 72 0.53 2.60 -13.00
C ASN A 72 1.17 1.21 -12.88
N THR A 73 0.68 0.19 -13.59
CA THR A 73 1.51 -0.98 -13.86
C THR A 73 2.67 -0.50 -14.72
N SER A 74 3.79 -0.20 -14.07
CA SER A 74 5.02 0.25 -14.72
C SER A 74 5.59 -0.94 -15.49
N SER A 75 4.98 -1.33 -16.61
CA SER A 75 5.35 -2.45 -17.48
C SER A 75 5.47 -3.86 -16.83
N ASP A 76 5.48 -3.99 -15.50
CA ASP A 76 5.90 -5.16 -14.72
C ASP A 76 4.86 -5.60 -13.65
N ASP A 77 3.56 -5.48 -13.90
CA ASP A 77 2.52 -6.01 -12.97
C ASP A 77 2.68 -5.51 -11.51
N THR A 78 3.23 -4.30 -11.34
CA THR A 78 3.58 -3.75 -10.04
C THR A 78 2.55 -2.72 -9.58
N LEU A 79 1.89 -2.98 -8.45
CA LEU A 79 1.04 -2.01 -7.76
C LEU A 79 1.90 -1.11 -6.89
N ILE A 80 1.80 0.21 -7.05
CA ILE A 80 2.48 1.17 -6.17
C ILE A 80 1.52 1.59 -5.05
N VAL A 81 1.89 1.27 -3.81
CA VAL A 81 1.20 1.74 -2.61
C VAL A 81 2.11 2.69 -1.86
N THR A 82 1.62 3.89 -1.64
CA THR A 82 2.30 4.88 -0.82
C THR A 82 1.72 4.94 0.57
N TYR A 83 2.55 5.20 1.57
CA TYR A 83 2.12 5.19 2.96
C TYR A 83 2.68 6.35 3.77
N SER A 84 1.93 6.79 4.80
CA SER A 84 2.29 7.92 5.66
C SER A 84 1.68 7.77 7.06
N LEU A 85 2.32 8.37 8.08
CA LEU A 85 1.78 8.44 9.45
C LEU A 85 0.82 9.62 9.65
N VAL A 86 0.80 10.56 8.71
CA VAL A 86 -0.13 11.69 8.64
C VAL A 86 -0.90 11.63 7.33
N GLU A 87 -2.12 12.16 7.31
CA GLU A 87 -2.91 12.23 6.09
C GLU A 87 -2.16 13.09 5.04
N ALA A 88 -1.92 12.51 3.87
CA ALA A 88 -1.11 13.12 2.81
C ALA A 88 -1.94 13.54 1.58
N PHE A 89 -3.07 12.87 1.36
CA PHE A 89 -4.02 13.13 0.27
C PHE A 89 -5.43 13.04 0.85
N GLY A 90 -6.30 13.96 0.43
CA GLY A 90 -7.70 14.08 0.87
C GLY A 90 -8.61 14.46 -0.29
#